data_AF-A0A959UQV1-F1
#
_entry.id   AF-A0A959UQV1-F1
#
_cell.length_a   1.000
_cell.length_b   1.000
_cell.length_c   1.000
_cell.angle_alpha   90.00
_cell.angle_beta   90.00
_cell.angle_gamma   90.00
#
_symmetry.space_group_name_H-M   'P 1'
#
loop_
_entity.id
_entity.type
_entity.pdbx_description
1 polymer ?
#
loop_
_entity_poly.entity_id
_entity_poly.type
_entity_poly.pdbx_seq_one_letter_code
_entity_poly.pdbx_strand_id
1 'polypeptide(L)'
;MDAGDEELVSLFQGATEWLTLLILLALTLQLWAWAADRGLRPADRGGRSGWLLVLLSFGLVVVMRLLHAEWTMALVLCGSLLVAGLLSRMVHDLRLGVPAMLLAGLLGLGHVLSAIVLALLGTLVLLLSRPGR
;
A
#
# COMPACT_ATOMS: atom_id res chain seq x y z
N MET A 1 31.42 23.76 3.00
CA MET A 1 30.50 22.61 2.89
C MET A 1 31.13 21.77 1.81
N ASP A 2 31.72 20.65 2.21
CA ASP A 2 32.52 19.83 1.30
C ASP A 2 31.58 18.99 0.42
N ALA A 3 32.01 18.59 -0.77
CA ALA A 3 31.19 17.81 -1.70
C ALA A 3 30.61 16.53 -1.07
N GLY A 4 31.27 15.97 -0.05
CA GLY A 4 30.77 14.82 0.72
C GLY A 4 29.54 15.12 1.58
N ASP A 5 29.37 16.36 2.06
CA ASP A 5 28.20 16.75 2.88
C ASP A 5 26.94 16.85 2.01
N GLU A 6 27.07 17.38 0.79
CA GLU A 6 25.94 17.50 -0.16
C GLU A 6 25.46 16.14 -0.66
N GLU A 7 26.37 15.22 -0.95
CA GLU A 7 26.03 13.84 -1.33
C GLU A 7 25.30 13.11 -0.19
N LEU A 8 25.81 13.21 1.05
CA LEU A 8 25.16 12.62 2.21
C LEU A 8 23.73 13.17 2.40
N VAL A 9 23.54 14.48 2.32
CA VAL A 9 22.21 15.09 2.43
C VAL A 9 21.27 14.58 1.34
N SER A 10 21.74 14.47 0.09
CA SER A 10 20.92 13.97 -1.03
C SER A 10 20.49 12.52 -0.82
N LEU A 11 21.38 11.66 -0.31
CA LEU A 11 21.09 10.26 0.00
C LEU A 11 20.08 10.14 1.14
N PHE A 12 20.26 10.92 2.20
CA PHE A 12 19.32 10.95 3.32
C PHE A 12 17.94 11.44 2.88
N GLN A 13 17.88 12.45 2.01
CA GLN A 13 16.62 12.96 1.47
C GLN A 13 15.90 11.91 0.61
N GLY A 14 16.61 11.20 -0.27
CA GLY A 14 16.03 10.10 -1.04
C GLY A 14 15.54 8.97 -0.13
N ALA A 15 16.37 8.53 0.82
CA ALA A 15 16.03 7.45 1.75
C ALA A 15 14.81 7.78 2.62
N THR A 16 14.72 9.02 3.12
CA THR A 16 13.57 9.47 3.92
C THR A 16 12.28 9.50 3.11
N GLU A 17 12.31 9.84 1.83
CA GLU A 17 11.13 9.78 0.97
C GLU A 17 10.60 8.35 0.84
N TRP A 18 11.47 7.39 0.52
CA TRP A 18 11.11 5.97 0.43
C TRP A 18 10.59 5.41 1.76
N LEU A 19 11.25 5.76 2.86
CA LEU A 19 10.83 5.37 4.20
C LEU A 19 9.46 5.94 4.54
N THR A 20 9.19 7.20 4.18
CA THR A 20 7.89 7.84 4.40
C THR A 20 6.78 7.14 3.63
N LEU A 21 7.01 6.81 2.35
CA LEU A 21 6.05 6.05 1.54
C LEU A 21 5.78 4.66 2.14
N LEU A 22 6.83 3.97 2.58
CA LEU A 22 6.70 2.66 3.22
C LEU A 22 5.87 2.74 4.50
N ILE A 23 6.18 3.71 5.38
CA ILE A 23 5.46 3.91 6.64
C ILE A 23 4.00 4.25 6.36
N LEU A 24 3.72 5.16 5.44
CA LEU A 24 2.36 5.61 5.13
C LEU A 24 1.52 4.47 4.54
N LEU A 25 2.10 3.67 3.65
CA LEU A 25 1.47 2.48 3.10
C LEU A 25 1.21 1.43 4.19
N ALA A 26 2.22 1.11 5.01
CA ALA A 26 2.12 0.13 6.08
C ALA A 26 1.06 0.52 7.13
N LEU A 27 1.06 1.78 7.56
CA LEU A 27 0.07 2.31 8.50
C LEU A 27 -1.35 2.24 7.93
N THR A 28 -1.53 2.61 6.66
CA THR A 28 -2.85 2.57 6.02
C THR A 28 -3.37 1.14 5.90
N LEU A 29 -2.52 0.20 5.47
CA LEU A 29 -2.90 -1.22 5.38
C LEU A 29 -3.17 -1.82 6.76
N GLN A 30 -2.39 -1.44 7.78
CA GLN A 30 -2.62 -1.86 9.16
C GLN A 30 -3.95 -1.33 9.71
N LEU A 31 -4.29 -0.08 9.39
CA LEU A 31 -5.57 0.53 9.75
C LEU A 31 -6.74 -0.18 9.05
N TRP A 32 -6.61 -0.51 7.76
CA TRP A 32 -7.62 -1.26 7.03
C TRP A 32 -7.77 -2.70 7.54
N ALA A 33 -6.67 -3.40 7.80
CA ALA A 33 -6.72 -4.73 8.40
C ALA A 33 -7.41 -4.70 9.77
N TRP A 34 -7.12 -3.69 10.59
CA TRP A 34 -7.80 -3.46 11.86
C TRP A 34 -9.29 -3.18 11.68
N ALA A 35 -9.67 -2.28 10.76
CA ALA A 35 -11.05 -1.91 10.49
C ALA A 35 -11.88 -3.07 9.91
N ALA A 36 -11.24 -3.96 9.14
CA ALA A 36 -11.86 -5.12 8.53
C ALA A 36 -12.21 -6.22 9.56
N ASP A 37 -11.33 -6.47 10.54
CA ASP A 37 -11.56 -7.54 11.52
C ASP A 37 -12.30 -7.12 12.78
N ARG A 38 -12.25 -5.85 13.21
CA ARG A 38 -12.87 -5.31 14.46
C ARG A 38 -12.75 -6.18 15.72
N GLY A 39 -11.93 -7.22 15.72
CA GLY A 39 -11.75 -8.15 16.81
C GLY A 39 -11.11 -7.42 17.97
N LEU A 40 -11.88 -7.24 19.05
CA LEU A 40 -11.45 -6.56 20.28
C LEU A 40 -10.32 -7.33 20.99
N ARG A 41 -10.13 -8.62 20.69
CA ARG A 41 -9.09 -9.47 21.29
C ARG A 41 -7.96 -9.75 20.29
N PRO A 42 -6.68 -9.49 20.64
CA PRO A 42 -5.54 -9.85 19.82
C PRO A 42 -5.45 -11.35 19.48
N ALA A 43 -5.96 -12.22 20.36
CA ALA A 43 -5.92 -13.67 20.19
C ALA A 43 -6.93 -14.22 19.15
N ASP A 44 -8.02 -13.50 18.88
CA ASP A 44 -9.01 -13.89 17.85
C ASP A 44 -8.63 -13.36 16.45
N ARG A 45 -7.57 -12.54 16.38
CA ARG A 45 -7.01 -12.07 15.11
C ARG A 45 -6.17 -13.21 14.54
N GLY A 46 -6.81 -14.10 13.78
CA GLY A 46 -6.11 -15.13 13.00
C GLY A 46 -4.92 -14.49 12.31
N GLY A 47 -3.76 -15.16 12.34
CA GLY A 47 -2.44 -14.64 11.98
C GLY A 47 -2.34 -14.17 10.53
N ARG A 48 -3.05 -13.09 10.20
CA ARG A 48 -3.15 -12.53 8.87
C ARG A 48 -1.80 -11.97 8.52
N SER A 49 -1.23 -12.57 7.49
CA SER A 49 0.06 -12.20 6.89
C SER A 49 -0.06 -10.84 6.18
N GLY A 50 -0.33 -9.76 6.94
CA GLY A 50 -0.39 -8.40 6.43
C GLY A 50 0.93 -7.95 5.81
N TRP A 51 2.04 -8.56 6.26
CA TRP A 51 3.37 -8.31 5.73
C TRP A 51 3.52 -8.67 4.25
N LEU A 52 2.92 -9.76 3.78
CA LEU A 52 2.97 -10.10 2.36
C LEU A 52 2.28 -9.02 1.53
N LEU A 53 1.14 -8.52 1.99
CA LEU A 53 0.40 -7.47 1.29
C LEU A 53 1.18 -6.15 1.29
N VAL A 54 1.80 -5.78 2.41
CA VAL A 54 2.67 -4.60 2.50
C VAL A 54 3.84 -4.73 1.52
N LEU A 55 4.49 -5.89 1.47
CA LEU A 55 5.68 -6.11 0.65
C LEU A 55 5.35 -6.10 -0.84
N LEU A 56 4.24 -6.74 -1.26
CA LEU A 56 3.74 -6.69 -2.64
C LEU A 56 3.34 -5.27 -3.05
N SER A 57 2.62 -4.57 -2.17
CA SER A 57 2.14 -3.20 -2.43
C SER A 57 3.32 -2.23 -2.52
N PHE A 58 4.31 -2.34 -1.62
CA PHE A 58 5.50 -1.51 -1.66
C PHE A 58 6.37 -1.81 -2.88
N GLY A 59 6.50 -3.09 -3.26
CA GLY A 59 7.15 -3.47 -4.52
C GLY A 59 6.51 -2.77 -5.72
N LEU A 60 5.18 -2.66 -5.75
CA LEU A 60 4.48 -1.92 -6.79
C LEU A 60 4.78 -0.41 -6.76
N VAL A 61 4.86 0.22 -5.58
CA VAL A 61 5.27 1.64 -5.44
C VAL A 61 6.65 1.85 -6.05
N VAL A 62 7.60 0.97 -5.74
CA VAL A 62 8.97 1.02 -6.27
C VAL A 62 8.94 0.88 -7.79
N VAL A 63 8.28 -0.14 -8.34
CA VAL A 63 8.18 -0.34 -9.79
C VAL A 63 7.56 0.87 -10.48
N MET A 64 6.47 1.43 -9.92
CA MET A 64 5.83 2.63 -10.48
C MET A 64 6.77 3.83 -10.53
N ARG A 65 7.61 4.03 -9.51
CA ARG A 65 8.59 5.11 -9.47
C ARG A 65 9.81 4.90 -10.36
N LEU A 66 10.13 3.66 -10.70
CA LEU A 66 11.21 3.35 -11.66
C LEU A 66 10.75 3.53 -13.11
N LEU A 67 9.45 3.37 -13.38
CA LEU A 67 8.89 3.59 -14.70
C LEU A 67 8.79 5.09 -14.98
N HIS A 68 8.99 5.47 -16.24
CA HIS A 68 8.92 6.87 -16.67
C HIS A 68 7.84 7.08 -17.75
N ALA A 69 7.48 6.02 -18.48
CA ALA A 69 6.49 6.08 -19.55
C ALA A 69 5.08 5.78 -19.01
N GLU A 70 4.14 6.70 -19.20
CA GLU A 70 2.77 6.62 -18.68
C GLU A 70 2.05 5.32 -19.08
N TRP A 71 2.23 4.88 -20.32
CA TRP A 71 1.61 3.64 -20.82
C TRP A 71 2.13 2.39 -20.09
N THR A 72 3.41 2.36 -19.71
CA THR A 72 3.98 1.24 -18.96
C THR A 72 3.44 1.19 -17.53
N MET A 73 3.29 2.35 -16.90
CA MET A 73 2.69 2.46 -15.57
C MET A 73 1.25 1.97 -15.58
N ALA A 74 0.46 2.40 -16.58
CA ALA A 74 -0.92 1.95 -16.73
C ALA A 74 -1.01 0.42 -16.90
N LEU A 75 -0.15 -0.16 -17.73
CA LEU A 75 -0.12 -1.61 -17.97
C LEU A 75 0.23 -2.37 -16.69
N VAL A 76 1.27 -1.94 -15.97
CA VAL A 76 1.69 -2.58 -14.72
C VAL A 76 0.63 -2.42 -13.63
N LEU A 77 -0.05 -1.28 -13.53
CA LEU A 77 -1.14 -1.07 -12.59
C LEU A 77 -2.37 -1.93 -12.93
N CYS A 78 -2.76 -2.01 -14.20
CA CYS A 78 -3.84 -2.92 -14.63
C CYS A 78 -3.48 -4.38 -14.33
N GLY A 79 -2.24 -4.79 -14.64
CA GLY A 79 -1.75 -6.14 -14.36
C GLY A 79 -1.78 -6.45 -12.87
N SER A 80 -1.31 -5.55 -12.01
CA SER A 80 -1.31 -5.75 -10.56
C SER A 80 -2.71 -5.82 -9.97
N LEU A 81 -3.66 -5.01 -10.47
CA LEU A 81 -5.07 -5.07 -10.06
C LEU A 81 -5.74 -6.39 -10.47
N LEU A 82 -5.46 -6.89 -11.68
CA LEU A 82 -5.97 -8.19 -12.13
C LEU A 82 -5.40 -9.33 -11.27
N VAL A 83 -4.10 -9.33 -11.04
CA VAL A 83 -3.41 -10.32 -10.20
C VAL A 83 -3.95 -10.25 -8.77
N ALA A 84 -4.07 -9.07 -8.17
CA ALA A 84 -4.62 -8.90 -6.83
C ALA A 84 -6.09 -9.32 -6.75
N GLY A 85 -6.91 -9.02 -7.77
CA GLY A 85 -8.29 -9.47 -7.85
C GLY A 85 -8.38 -10.99 -7.90
N LEU A 86 -7.54 -11.64 -8.69
CA LEU A 86 -7.49 -13.10 -8.79
C LEU A 86 -7.02 -13.74 -7.49
N LEU A 87 -5.92 -13.24 -6.90
CA LEU A 87 -5.38 -13.74 -5.63
C LEU A 87 -6.34 -13.51 -4.47
N SER A 88 -7.10 -12.41 -4.46
CA SER A 88 -8.09 -12.12 -3.41
C SER A 88 -9.21 -13.16 -3.32
N ARG A 89 -9.47 -13.87 -4.42
CA ARG A 89 -10.43 -14.98 -4.46
C ARG A 89 -9.84 -16.29 -3.94
N MET A 90 -8.54 -16.48 -4.11
CA MET A 90 -7.85 -17.71 -3.73
C MET A 90 -7.34 -17.69 -2.28
N VAL A 91 -6.93 -16.52 -1.78
CA VAL A 91 -6.33 -16.34 -0.46
C VAL A 91 -7.19 -15.39 0.35
N HIS A 92 -7.78 -15.89 1.44
CA HIS A 92 -8.68 -15.11 2.29
C HIS A 92 -8.01 -13.87 2.90
N ASP A 93 -6.70 -13.93 3.13
CA ASP A 93 -5.89 -12.82 3.66
C ASP A 93 -5.68 -11.68 2.65
N LEU A 94 -5.91 -11.93 1.35
CA LEU A 94 -5.71 -10.94 0.28
C LEU A 94 -7.00 -10.27 -0.17
N ARG A 95 -8.08 -10.31 0.64
CA ARG A 95 -9.33 -9.59 0.34
C ARG A 95 -9.14 -8.07 0.22
N LEU A 96 -8.15 -7.52 0.94
CA LEU A 96 -7.72 -6.11 0.82
C LEU A 96 -6.73 -5.88 -0.35
N GLY A 97 -6.44 -6.91 -1.15
CA GLY A 97 -5.44 -6.88 -2.22
C GLY A 97 -5.70 -5.81 -3.27
N VAL A 98 -6.92 -5.76 -3.81
CA VAL A 98 -7.30 -4.78 -4.85
C VAL A 98 -7.17 -3.34 -4.35
N PRO A 99 -7.80 -2.93 -3.23
CA PRO A 99 -7.65 -1.55 -2.75
C PRO A 99 -6.21 -1.24 -2.32
N ALA A 100 -5.44 -2.22 -1.83
CA ALA A 100 -4.03 -2.03 -1.50
C ALA A 100 -3.15 -1.76 -2.73
N MET A 101 -3.34 -2.51 -3.82
CA MET A 101 -2.62 -2.27 -5.08
C MET A 101 -2.99 -0.91 -5.68
N LEU A 102 -4.24 -0.49 -5.55
CA LEU A 102 -4.69 0.82 -6.03
C LEU A 102 -4.08 1.96 -5.21
N LEU A 103 -4.01 1.81 -3.88
CA LEU A 103 -3.32 2.73 -3.00
C LEU A 103 -1.82 2.82 -3.33
N ALA A 104 -1.16 1.68 -3.52
CA ALA A 104 0.23 1.61 -3.94
C ALA A 104 0.47 2.28 -5.29
N GLY A 105 -0.42 2.06 -6.28
CA GLY A 105 -0.35 2.74 -7.57
C GLY A 105 -0.41 4.26 -7.42
N LEU A 106 -1.36 4.78 -6.64
CA LEU A 106 -1.50 6.22 -6.40
C LEU A 106 -0.29 6.82 -5.70
N LEU A 107 0.28 6.14 -4.71
CA LEU A 107 1.50 6.57 -4.02
C LEU A 107 2.72 6.52 -4.94
N GLY A 108 2.84 5.46 -5.75
CA GLY A 108 3.92 5.31 -6.74
C GLY A 108 3.90 6.39 -7.81
N LEU A 109 2.71 6.80 -8.25
CA LEU A 109 2.49 7.90 -9.19
C LEU A 109 2.63 9.30 -8.55
N GLY A 110 2.79 9.39 -7.22
CA GLY A 110 2.88 10.67 -6.51
C GLY A 110 1.53 11.36 -6.25
N HIS A 111 0.40 10.72 -6.54
CA HIS A 111 -0.94 11.23 -6.25
C HIS A 111 -1.34 11.04 -4.79
N VAL A 112 -0.59 11.68 -3.88
CA VAL A 112 -0.75 11.53 -2.42
C VAL A 112 -2.15 11.93 -1.95
N LEU A 113 -2.73 13.02 -2.51
CA LEU A 113 -4.07 13.47 -2.11
C LEU A 113 -5.14 12.41 -2.44
N SER A 114 -5.08 11.83 -3.65
CA SER A 114 -5.99 10.75 -4.04
C SER A 114 -5.77 9.49 -3.19
N ALA A 115 -4.52 9.18 -2.83
CA ALA A 115 -4.21 8.09 -1.92
C ALA A 115 -4.82 8.31 -0.53
N ILE A 116 -4.74 9.53 0.02
CA ILE A 116 -5.37 9.89 1.31
C ILE A 116 -6.89 9.74 1.23
N VAL A 117 -7.52 10.26 0.16
CA VAL A 117 -8.97 10.12 -0.04
C VAL A 117 -9.37 8.65 -0.11
N LEU A 118 -8.62 7.82 -0.85
CA LEU A 118 -8.86 6.38 -0.91
C LEU A 118 -8.67 5.71 0.46
N ALA A 119 -7.62 6.08 1.21
CA ALA A 119 -7.36 5.58 2.56
C ALA A 119 -8.54 5.86 3.52
N LEU A 120 -9.05 7.10 3.49
CA LEU A 120 -10.18 7.53 4.31
C LEU A 120 -11.47 6.83 3.90
N LEU A 121 -11.79 6.80 2.61
CA LEU A 121 -12.98 6.12 2.10
C LEU A 121 -12.93 4.61 2.37
N GLY A 122 -11.78 3.97 2.14
CA GLY A 122 -11.58 2.56 2.44
C GLY A 122 -11.79 2.26 3.92
N THR A 123 -11.24 3.10 4.81
CA THR A 123 -11.45 2.98 6.26
C THR A 123 -12.92 3.15 6.63
N LEU A 124 -13.58 4.19 6.11
CA LEU A 124 -15.00 4.46 6.38
C LEU A 124 -15.89 3.31 5.90
N VAL A 125 -15.66 2.81 4.68
CA VAL A 125 -16.40 1.66 4.12
C VAL A 125 -16.19 0.43 4.99
N LEU A 126 -14.96 0.14 5.41
CA LEU A 126 -14.67 -0.99 6.30
C LEU A 126 -15.35 -0.83 7.66
N LEU A 127 -15.40 0.38 8.22
CA LEU A 127 -16.09 0.70 9.48
C LEU A 127 -17.63 0.69 9.38
N LEU A 128 -18.20 0.83 8.19
CA LEU A 128 -19.65 0.73 7.96
C LEU A 128 -20.08 -0.67 7.52
N SER A 129 -19.19 -1.42 6.87
CA SER A 129 -19.43 -2.80 6.43
C SER A 129 -19.60 -3.76 7.62
N ARG A 130 -20.27 -4.91 7.44
CA ARG A 130 -20.29 -5.93 8.50
C ARG A 130 -18.89 -6.54 8.66
N PRO A 131 -18.41 -6.80 9.89
CA PRO A 131 -17.14 -7.51 10.09
C PRO A 131 -17.16 -8.81 9.31
N GLY A 132 -16.11 -9.06 8.52
CA GLY A 132 -15.97 -10.31 7.77
C GLY A 132 -15.75 -11.45 8.75
N ARG A 133 -16.81 -12.19 9.08
CA ARG A 133 -16.72 -13.47 9.79
C ARG A 133 -16.03 -14.51 8.93
#